data_AF-A0A9E5YI87-F1
#
_entry.id   AF-A0A9E5YI87-F1
#
_cell.length_a   1.000
_cell.length_b   1.000
_cell.length_c   1.000
_cell.angle_alpha   90.00
_cell.angle_beta   90.00
_cell.angle_gamma   90.00
#
_symmetry.space_group_name_H-M   'P 1'
#
loop_
_entity.id
_entity.type
_entity.pdbx_description
1 polymer ?
#
loop_
_entity_poly.entity_id
_entity_poly.type
_entity_poly.pdbx_seq_one_letter_code
_entity_poly.pdbx_strand_id
1 'polypeptide(L)'
;GSTLVISECVDSGAYNLEVLENLEQMGVVVLPGRVTAPGSIFSNKGLTYQMLQDAGQEDLLARYVTVPASQMNTSRVVASILDNVDKFSGEWNTRRFFVKPVTGGSGVGGFRISLTDKGYFVPDLSKVTGDALEIHPIHLDLDPNDDRRLDELLWIFSLFSADPYYRKQYMWVDLETLKDRYGTGDDREALRQHLLKTGAVHTDGARERSLDRAGMQAKLEEAIRRYEEYFSKRYDPVFCEHIDFGAWGLRVHYRLTSRGIQLECIYARIFQLALTEEGVSYVGSDNISNKHTGVLEAVRLTPIKEVMVNTVGGHAAFLDLLKRGGLAALALISTQQPDLRRRIPVRCQIDIAPIDGKIGEGNADTARGQALGTRWSSFTADMRAWFQDCLRHYSLRKSGG
;
A
#
# COMPACT_ATOMS: atom_id res chain seq x y z
N GLY A 1 -25.37 -3.26 -35.08
CA GLY A 1 -26.14 -2.57 -34.04
C GLY A 1 -25.18 -1.80 -33.16
N SER A 2 -25.54 -0.57 -32.79
CA SER A 2 -24.72 0.25 -31.88
C SER A 2 -24.91 -0.25 -30.43
N THR A 3 -23.81 -0.50 -29.72
CA THR A 3 -23.85 -0.87 -28.30
C THR A 3 -23.68 0.39 -27.46
N LEU A 4 -24.64 0.66 -26.56
CA LEU A 4 -24.49 1.72 -25.57
C LEU A 4 -23.51 1.26 -24.49
N VAL A 5 -22.52 2.09 -24.20
CA VAL A 5 -21.49 1.85 -23.19
C VAL A 5 -21.48 3.04 -22.24
N ILE A 6 -21.49 2.78 -20.94
CA ILE A 6 -21.41 3.81 -19.90
C ILE A 6 -20.20 3.58 -19.00
N SER A 7 -19.57 4.69 -18.60
CA SER A 7 -18.48 4.71 -17.63
C SER A 7 -18.98 5.44 -16.39
N GLU A 8 -19.06 4.74 -15.27
CA GLU A 8 -19.64 5.25 -14.02
C GLU A 8 -18.54 5.80 -13.08
N CYS A 9 -18.93 6.71 -12.20
CA CYS A 9 -18.09 7.15 -11.10
C CYS A 9 -17.82 5.99 -10.14
N VAL A 10 -16.57 5.74 -9.79
CA VAL A 10 -16.17 4.63 -8.87
C VAL A 10 -16.23 5.01 -7.39
N ASP A 11 -16.84 6.14 -7.05
CA ASP A 11 -17.00 6.53 -5.64
C ASP A 11 -18.01 5.62 -4.96
N SER A 12 -17.61 4.90 -3.90
CA SER A 12 -18.47 4.00 -3.15
C SER A 12 -19.74 4.65 -2.59
N GLY A 13 -19.73 5.97 -2.35
CA GLY A 13 -20.91 6.72 -1.90
C GLY A 13 -21.87 7.13 -3.02
N ALA A 14 -21.43 7.08 -4.28
CA ALA A 14 -22.21 7.44 -5.46
C ALA A 14 -22.52 6.24 -6.38
N TYR A 15 -21.85 5.10 -6.19
CA TYR A 15 -21.99 3.92 -7.02
C TYR A 15 -23.31 3.18 -6.72
N ASN A 16 -24.31 3.33 -7.60
CA ASN A 16 -25.60 2.65 -7.46
C ASN A 16 -25.62 1.34 -8.26
N LEU A 17 -25.35 0.23 -7.57
CA LEU A 17 -25.29 -1.09 -8.20
C LEU A 17 -26.61 -1.46 -8.90
N GLU A 18 -27.77 -1.18 -8.29
CA GLU A 18 -29.09 -1.55 -8.80
C GLU A 18 -29.40 -0.91 -10.15
N VAL A 19 -29.10 0.38 -10.31
CA VAL A 19 -29.27 1.09 -11.59
C VAL A 19 -28.41 0.45 -12.68
N LEU A 20 -27.16 0.12 -12.36
CA LEU A 20 -26.24 -0.50 -13.30
C LEU A 20 -26.68 -1.92 -13.67
N GLU A 21 -27.22 -2.67 -12.71
CA GLU A 21 -27.78 -3.99 -12.96
C GLU A 21 -28.90 -3.94 -14.00
N ASN A 22 -29.80 -2.97 -13.87
CA ASN A 22 -30.90 -2.76 -14.80
C ASN A 22 -30.39 -2.37 -16.19
N LEU A 23 -29.37 -1.50 -16.26
CA LEU A 23 -28.76 -1.11 -17.54
C LEU A 23 -28.07 -2.30 -18.24
N GLU A 24 -27.37 -3.14 -17.49
CA GLU A 24 -26.77 -4.37 -18.04
C GLU A 24 -27.83 -5.36 -18.56
N GLN A 25 -28.98 -5.49 -17.87
CA GLN A 25 -30.11 -6.29 -18.34
C GLN A 25 -30.71 -5.75 -19.66
N MET A 26 -30.68 -4.43 -19.85
CA MET A 26 -31.08 -3.76 -21.11
C MET A 26 -30.03 -3.89 -22.23
N GLY A 27 -28.91 -4.57 -21.97
CA GLY A 27 -27.85 -4.79 -22.95
C GLY A 27 -26.87 -3.62 -23.11
N VAL A 28 -26.83 -2.71 -22.13
CA VAL A 28 -25.81 -1.67 -21.97
C VAL A 28 -24.55 -2.30 -21.38
N VAL A 29 -23.37 -1.85 -21.81
CA VAL A 29 -22.10 -2.23 -21.20
C VAL A 29 -21.74 -1.20 -20.13
N VAL A 30 -21.57 -1.65 -18.88
CA VAL A 30 -21.21 -0.80 -17.75
C VAL A 30 -19.75 -0.97 -17.36
N LEU A 31 -19.08 0.13 -17.04
CA LEU A 31 -17.66 0.17 -16.67
C LEU A 31 -17.44 1.07 -15.44
N PRO A 32 -16.73 0.64 -14.37
CA PRO A 32 -16.23 -0.71 -14.17
C PRO A 32 -17.37 -1.74 -14.06
N GLY A 33 -17.13 -2.97 -14.52
CA GLY A 33 -18.14 -4.03 -14.42
C GLY A 33 -18.34 -4.48 -12.97
N ARG A 34 -19.41 -5.25 -12.70
CA ARG A 34 -19.82 -5.68 -11.35
C ARG A 34 -18.71 -6.23 -10.45
N VAL A 35 -17.76 -6.99 -11.00
CA VAL A 35 -16.70 -7.65 -10.22
C VAL A 35 -15.63 -6.67 -9.73
N THR A 36 -15.57 -5.47 -10.31
CA THR A 36 -14.66 -4.37 -9.97
C THR A 36 -15.39 -3.17 -9.35
N ALA A 37 -16.69 -3.26 -9.13
CA ALA A 37 -17.50 -2.23 -8.48
C ALA A 37 -17.04 -1.99 -7.03
N PRO A 38 -17.20 -0.80 -6.45
CA PRO A 38 -16.99 -0.57 -5.02
C PRO A 38 -17.77 -1.57 -4.14
N GLY A 39 -17.12 -2.10 -3.11
CA GLY A 39 -17.67 -3.15 -2.23
C GLY A 39 -17.64 -4.57 -2.83
N SER A 40 -17.42 -4.73 -4.13
CA SER A 40 -17.26 -6.04 -4.76
C SER A 40 -15.90 -6.68 -4.44
N ILE A 41 -15.77 -7.95 -4.79
CA ILE A 41 -14.60 -8.81 -4.52
C ILE A 41 -13.27 -8.10 -4.79
N PHE A 42 -13.08 -7.51 -5.97
CA PHE A 42 -11.79 -6.92 -6.33
C PHE A 42 -11.55 -5.56 -5.67
N SER A 43 -12.60 -4.87 -5.22
CA SER A 43 -12.47 -3.58 -4.52
C SER A 43 -12.36 -3.73 -2.99
N ASN A 44 -12.67 -4.91 -2.46
CA ASN A 44 -12.60 -5.22 -1.04
C ASN A 44 -11.34 -6.01 -0.72
N LYS A 45 -10.40 -5.38 0.00
CA LYS A 45 -9.13 -6.00 0.40
C LYS A 45 -9.33 -7.32 1.13
N GLY A 46 -10.22 -7.38 2.13
CA GLY A 46 -10.45 -8.60 2.91
C GLY A 46 -10.92 -9.77 2.03
N LEU A 47 -11.88 -9.52 1.14
CA LEU A 47 -12.38 -10.54 0.20
C LEU A 47 -11.31 -10.95 -0.82
N THR A 48 -10.54 -10.00 -1.36
CA THR A 48 -9.45 -10.27 -2.30
C THR A 48 -8.39 -11.19 -1.68
N TYR A 49 -7.98 -10.92 -0.43
CA TYR A 49 -7.00 -11.74 0.27
C TYR A 49 -7.53 -13.13 0.56
N GLN A 50 -8.75 -13.23 1.11
CA GLN A 50 -9.36 -14.53 1.42
C GLN A 50 -9.44 -15.42 0.17
N MET A 51 -9.88 -14.88 -0.97
CA MET A 51 -10.00 -15.67 -2.19
C MET A 51 -8.66 -16.12 -2.76
N LEU A 52 -7.62 -15.29 -2.63
CA LEU A 52 -6.27 -15.67 -3.05
C LEU A 52 -5.69 -16.76 -2.14
N GLN A 53 -5.98 -16.70 -0.84
CA GLN A 53 -5.65 -17.78 0.10
C GLN A 53 -6.40 -19.07 -0.25
N ASP A 54 -7.73 -18.99 -0.46
CA ASP A 54 -8.56 -20.14 -0.86
C ASP A 54 -8.10 -20.77 -2.20
N ALA A 55 -7.48 -19.98 -3.08
CA ALA A 55 -6.88 -20.43 -4.34
C ALA A 55 -5.45 -21.00 -4.18
N GLY A 56 -4.96 -21.16 -2.95
CA GLY A 56 -3.62 -21.68 -2.64
C GLY A 56 -2.49 -20.73 -3.05
N GLN A 57 -2.74 -19.42 -3.13
CA GLN A 57 -1.74 -18.40 -3.49
C GLN A 57 -1.22 -17.64 -2.26
N GLU A 58 -1.23 -18.27 -1.09
CA GLU A 58 -0.83 -17.65 0.19
C GLU A 58 0.59 -17.07 0.14
N ASP A 59 1.51 -17.75 -0.55
CA ASP A 59 2.92 -17.34 -0.70
C ASP A 59 3.10 -16.04 -1.49
N LEU A 60 2.11 -15.64 -2.29
CA LEU A 60 2.15 -14.38 -3.04
C LEU A 60 1.67 -13.19 -2.19
N LEU A 61 1.04 -13.43 -1.05
CA LEU A 61 0.39 -12.41 -0.24
C LEU A 61 1.13 -12.13 1.06
N ALA A 62 1.04 -10.88 1.51
CA ALA A 62 1.21 -10.60 2.94
C ALA A 62 0.12 -11.33 3.74
N ARG A 63 0.46 -11.92 4.88
CA ARG A 63 -0.58 -12.52 5.73
C ARG A 63 -1.54 -11.44 6.24
N TYR A 64 -2.83 -11.77 6.24
CA TYR A 64 -3.92 -10.86 6.59
C TYR A 64 -4.96 -11.62 7.40
N VAL A 65 -5.12 -11.29 8.68
CA VAL A 65 -6.05 -12.00 9.58
C VAL A 65 -6.92 -11.01 10.32
N THR A 66 -8.23 -11.13 10.11
CA THR A 66 -9.24 -10.38 10.86
C THR A 66 -9.51 -11.10 12.18
N VAL A 67 -9.43 -10.37 13.30
CA VAL A 67 -9.79 -10.89 14.62
C VAL A 67 -11.09 -10.20 15.05
N PRO A 68 -12.24 -10.89 15.01
CA PRO A 68 -13.53 -10.29 15.33
C PRO A 68 -13.55 -9.77 16.77
N ALA A 69 -13.91 -8.51 16.97
CA ALA A 69 -13.93 -7.91 18.30
C ALA A 69 -15.10 -6.95 18.53
N SER A 70 -16.10 -7.01 17.64
CA SER A 70 -17.26 -6.12 17.57
C SER A 70 -18.13 -6.14 18.82
N GLN A 71 -18.09 -7.23 19.59
CA GLN A 71 -18.84 -7.44 20.83
C GLN A 71 -17.97 -7.26 22.10
N MET A 72 -16.69 -6.93 21.95
CA MET A 72 -15.76 -6.75 23.07
C MET A 72 -15.75 -5.29 23.53
N ASN A 73 -15.44 -5.05 24.81
CA ASN A 73 -15.08 -3.70 25.28
C ASN A 73 -13.63 -3.36 24.91
N THR A 74 -13.24 -2.08 24.96
CA THR A 74 -11.93 -1.58 24.45
C THR A 74 -10.74 -2.30 25.11
N SER A 75 -10.78 -2.50 26.42
CA SER A 75 -9.75 -3.26 27.13
C SER A 75 -9.59 -4.69 26.60
N ARG A 76 -10.70 -5.41 26.34
CA ARG A 76 -10.65 -6.76 25.77
C ARG A 76 -10.16 -6.78 24.32
N VAL A 77 -10.45 -5.75 23.52
CA VAL A 77 -9.87 -5.60 22.17
C VAL A 77 -8.35 -5.49 22.26
N VAL A 78 -7.84 -4.64 23.13
CA VAL A 78 -6.40 -4.43 23.27
C VAL A 78 -5.71 -5.69 23.79
N ALA A 79 -6.28 -6.36 24.80
CA ALA A 79 -5.77 -7.63 25.29
C ALA A 79 -5.69 -8.66 24.16
N SER A 80 -6.76 -8.79 23.38
CA SER A 80 -6.80 -9.64 22.19
C SER A 80 -5.75 -9.24 21.16
N ILE A 81 -5.49 -7.94 20.99
CA ILE A 81 -4.44 -7.48 20.07
C ILE A 81 -3.08 -8.01 20.52
N LEU A 82 -2.73 -7.83 21.80
CA LEU A 82 -1.44 -8.27 22.33
C LEU A 82 -1.30 -9.81 22.34
N ASP A 83 -2.36 -10.54 22.69
CA ASP A 83 -2.40 -12.01 22.58
C ASP A 83 -2.10 -12.50 21.16
N ASN A 84 -2.69 -11.85 20.16
CA ASN A 84 -2.48 -12.22 18.76
C ASN A 84 -1.11 -11.79 18.24
N VAL A 85 -0.53 -10.67 18.70
CA VAL A 85 0.87 -10.32 18.39
C VAL A 85 1.81 -11.43 18.88
N ASP A 86 1.65 -11.89 20.12
CA ASP A 86 2.50 -12.93 20.69
C ASP A 86 2.35 -14.27 19.94
N LYS A 87 1.09 -14.66 19.67
CA LYS A 87 0.77 -15.88 18.92
C LYS A 87 1.33 -15.84 17.49
N PHE A 88 1.00 -14.79 16.73
CA PHE A 88 1.42 -14.66 15.34
C PHE A 88 2.92 -14.48 15.22
N SER A 89 3.62 -14.00 16.25
CA SER A 89 5.09 -13.92 16.22
C SER A 89 5.73 -15.29 16.02
N GLY A 90 5.23 -16.30 16.74
CA GLY A 90 5.68 -17.68 16.58
C GLY A 90 5.20 -18.30 15.26
N GLU A 91 3.91 -18.15 14.93
CA GLU A 91 3.32 -18.79 13.74
C GLU A 91 3.86 -18.20 12.43
N TRP A 92 4.11 -16.90 12.40
CA TRP A 92 4.51 -16.19 11.19
C TRP A 92 6.02 -16.02 11.06
N ASN A 93 6.78 -16.35 12.12
CA ASN A 93 8.22 -16.13 12.22
C ASN A 93 8.62 -14.67 11.94
N THR A 94 7.87 -13.72 12.53
CA THR A 94 8.15 -12.29 12.43
C THR A 94 7.88 -11.62 13.77
N ARG A 95 8.61 -10.54 14.07
CA ARG A 95 8.39 -9.75 15.29
C ARG A 95 7.73 -8.41 15.02
N ARG A 96 7.30 -8.15 13.79
CA ARG A 96 6.79 -6.85 13.33
C ARG A 96 5.42 -7.04 12.67
N PHE A 97 4.46 -6.23 13.09
CA PHE A 97 3.09 -6.29 12.59
C PHE A 97 2.58 -4.90 12.26
N PHE A 98 1.68 -4.83 11.28
CA PHE A 98 0.82 -3.68 11.07
C PHE A 98 -0.60 -4.05 11.47
N VAL A 99 -1.16 -3.32 12.42
CA VAL A 99 -2.52 -3.55 12.94
C VAL A 99 -3.40 -2.40 12.49
N LYS A 100 -4.57 -2.70 11.92
CA LYS A 100 -5.53 -1.70 11.44
C LYS A 100 -6.97 -2.15 11.68
N PRO A 101 -7.94 -1.24 11.76
CA PRO A 101 -9.34 -1.63 11.86
C PRO A 101 -9.85 -2.19 10.51
N VAL A 102 -10.80 -3.14 10.55
CA VAL A 102 -11.52 -3.63 9.37
C VAL A 102 -12.19 -2.47 8.61
N THR A 103 -12.79 -1.55 9.37
CA THR A 103 -13.42 -0.35 8.84
C THR A 103 -12.44 0.82 8.88
N GLY A 104 -11.96 1.24 7.72
CA GLY A 104 -10.99 2.34 7.63
C GLY A 104 -10.41 2.47 6.21
N GLY A 105 -10.29 3.70 5.72
CA GLY A 105 -9.63 4.05 4.46
C GLY A 105 -8.37 4.87 4.71
N SER A 106 -7.45 4.93 3.74
CA SER A 106 -6.29 5.84 3.76
C SER A 106 -5.34 5.70 4.99
N GLY A 107 -5.32 4.51 5.59
CA GLY A 107 -4.47 4.19 6.74
C GLY A 107 -4.96 4.75 8.09
N VAL A 108 -6.18 5.29 8.15
CA VAL A 108 -6.81 5.72 9.41
C VAL A 108 -6.98 4.54 10.36
N GLY A 109 -6.65 4.74 11.64
CA GLY A 109 -6.71 3.71 12.69
C GLY A 109 -5.56 2.70 12.66
N GLY A 110 -4.67 2.74 11.66
CA GLY A 110 -3.56 1.80 11.55
C GLY A 110 -2.33 2.20 12.38
N PHE A 111 -1.64 1.23 12.96
CA PHE A 111 -0.36 1.40 13.66
C PHE A 111 0.58 0.21 13.48
N ARG A 112 1.88 0.42 13.68
CA ARG A 112 2.89 -0.64 13.69
C ARG A 112 3.18 -1.06 15.12
N ILE A 113 3.31 -2.37 15.36
CA ILE A 113 3.73 -2.92 16.65
C ILE A 113 4.85 -3.93 16.43
N SER A 114 5.89 -3.84 17.25
CA SER A 114 7.04 -4.74 17.23
C SER A 114 7.27 -5.38 18.59
N LEU A 115 7.69 -6.65 18.59
CA LEU A 115 8.16 -7.35 19.79
C LEU A 115 9.68 -7.20 19.90
N THR A 116 10.13 -6.63 21.02
CA THR A 116 11.53 -6.54 21.40
C THR A 116 11.84 -7.56 22.50
N ASP A 117 13.08 -7.57 22.98
CA ASP A 117 13.46 -8.33 24.18
C ASP A 117 12.95 -7.69 25.48
N LYS A 118 12.57 -6.41 25.46
CA LYS A 118 12.02 -5.66 26.61
C LYS A 118 10.48 -5.57 26.63
N GLY A 119 9.80 -6.04 25.57
CA GLY A 119 8.34 -6.05 25.49
C GLY A 119 7.83 -5.61 24.12
N TYR A 120 6.90 -4.66 24.11
CA TYR A 120 6.23 -4.17 22.90
C TYR A 120 6.68 -2.75 22.57
N PHE A 121 6.89 -2.48 21.28
CA PHE A 121 7.23 -1.16 20.78
C PHE A 121 6.21 -0.71 19.74
N VAL A 122 5.61 0.47 19.97
CA VAL A 122 4.72 1.15 19.03
C VAL A 122 5.24 2.57 18.82
N PRO A 123 5.83 2.87 17.65
CA PRO A 123 6.51 4.15 17.40
C PRO A 123 5.55 5.31 17.13
N ASP A 124 4.40 5.06 16.51
CA ASP A 124 3.46 6.10 16.08
C ASP A 124 2.01 5.61 16.27
N LEU A 125 1.22 6.38 17.01
CA LEU A 125 -0.23 6.17 17.23
C LEU A 125 -1.07 7.32 16.68
N SER A 126 -0.47 8.31 16.00
CA SER A 126 -1.14 9.54 15.59
C SER A 126 -2.33 9.28 14.65
N LYS A 127 -2.26 8.19 13.85
CA LYS A 127 -3.37 7.76 12.97
C LYS A 127 -4.48 7.03 13.70
N VAL A 128 -4.24 6.55 14.92
CA VAL A 128 -5.23 5.92 15.78
C VAL A 128 -5.96 7.02 16.56
N THR A 129 -5.21 7.91 17.20
CA THR A 129 -5.78 8.97 18.04
C THR A 129 -6.44 10.10 17.26
N GLY A 130 -6.13 10.25 15.96
CA GLY A 130 -6.56 11.40 15.15
C GLY A 130 -5.77 12.67 15.45
N ASP A 131 -4.82 12.62 16.38
CA ASP A 131 -3.99 13.74 16.78
C ASP A 131 -2.82 13.88 15.81
N ALA A 132 -2.99 14.73 14.80
CA ALA A 132 -2.00 14.93 13.74
C ALA A 132 -0.79 15.78 14.19
N LEU A 133 -0.78 16.26 15.45
CA LEU A 133 0.14 17.28 15.91
C LEU A 133 1.57 16.78 16.17
N GLU A 134 1.78 15.46 16.32
CA GLU A 134 3.12 14.90 16.49
C GLU A 134 3.32 13.66 15.60
N ILE A 135 4.17 13.79 14.58
CA ILE A 135 4.60 12.66 13.74
C ILE A 135 5.95 12.20 14.27
N HIS A 136 5.97 11.00 14.84
CA HIS A 136 7.23 10.32 15.16
C HIS A 136 7.70 9.52 13.94
N PRO A 137 8.84 9.89 13.32
CA PRO A 137 9.37 9.13 12.21
C PRO A 137 9.64 7.68 12.61
N ILE A 138 9.30 6.75 11.73
CA ILE A 138 9.58 5.34 11.94
C ILE A 138 10.82 4.99 11.14
N HIS A 139 11.91 4.63 11.82
CA HIS A 139 13.15 4.27 11.17
C HIS A 139 12.95 3.20 10.10
N LEU A 140 13.57 3.40 8.95
CA LEU A 140 13.63 2.41 7.87
C LEU A 140 14.86 1.53 8.11
N ASP A 141 14.63 0.24 8.32
CA ASP A 141 15.68 -0.76 8.53
C ASP A 141 16.41 -1.01 7.19
N LEU A 142 17.67 -0.59 7.11
CA LEU A 142 18.45 -0.62 5.88
C LEU A 142 19.83 -1.19 6.17
N ASP A 143 20.32 -2.05 5.26
CA ASP A 143 21.73 -2.42 5.26
C ASP A 143 22.56 -1.24 4.70
N PRO A 144 23.39 -0.58 5.52
CA PRO A 144 24.22 0.52 5.05
C PRO A 144 25.31 0.07 4.06
N ASN A 145 25.54 -1.24 3.91
CA ASN A 145 26.49 -1.79 2.93
C ASN A 145 25.82 -2.16 1.60
N ASP A 146 24.49 -2.05 1.49
CA ASP A 146 23.80 -2.23 0.22
C ASP A 146 23.91 -0.96 -0.63
N ASP A 147 24.91 -0.96 -1.50
CA ASP A 147 25.18 0.11 -2.44
C ASP A 147 23.97 0.50 -3.31
N ARG A 148 23.10 -0.45 -3.66
CA ARG A 148 21.94 -0.18 -4.51
C ARG A 148 20.88 0.59 -3.72
N ARG A 149 20.70 0.26 -2.44
CA ARG A 149 19.81 0.99 -1.51
C ARG A 149 20.29 2.41 -1.28
N LEU A 150 21.60 2.59 -1.11
CA LEU A 150 22.18 3.93 -0.99
C LEU A 150 21.90 4.76 -2.25
N ASP A 151 22.11 4.21 -3.44
CA ASP A 151 21.84 4.92 -4.71
C ASP A 151 20.35 5.30 -4.85
N GLU A 152 19.44 4.41 -4.46
CA GLU A 152 18.00 4.67 -4.45
C GLU A 152 17.61 5.81 -3.51
N LEU A 153 18.15 5.81 -2.29
CA LEU A 153 17.91 6.87 -1.34
C LEU A 153 18.50 8.21 -1.79
N LEU A 154 19.73 8.21 -2.31
CA LEU A 154 20.37 9.41 -2.85
C LEU A 154 19.56 10.00 -4.01
N TRP A 155 19.04 9.15 -4.90
CA TRP A 155 18.15 9.59 -5.97
C TRP A 155 16.88 10.24 -5.40
N ILE A 156 16.23 9.64 -4.40
CA ILE A 156 15.03 10.21 -3.74
C ILE A 156 15.37 11.55 -3.06
N PHE A 157 16.43 11.61 -2.27
CA PHE A 157 16.80 12.82 -1.54
C PHE A 157 17.30 13.93 -2.46
N SER A 158 17.88 13.60 -3.61
CA SER A 158 18.19 14.56 -4.66
C SER A 158 16.92 15.19 -5.25
N LEU A 159 15.87 14.39 -5.48
CA LEU A 159 14.56 14.91 -5.89
C LEU A 159 13.95 15.84 -4.84
N PHE A 160 14.04 15.47 -3.55
CA PHE A 160 13.52 16.31 -2.48
C PHE A 160 14.33 17.60 -2.31
N SER A 161 15.65 17.55 -2.43
CA SER A 161 16.54 18.71 -2.31
C SER A 161 16.31 19.75 -3.42
N ALA A 162 15.95 19.29 -4.63
CA ALA A 162 15.72 20.15 -5.79
C ALA A 162 14.44 20.99 -5.71
N ASP A 163 13.48 20.63 -4.86
CA ASP A 163 12.22 21.35 -4.69
C ASP A 163 12.12 21.94 -3.26
N PRO A 164 11.99 23.27 -3.10
CA PRO A 164 11.90 23.90 -1.79
C PRO A 164 10.77 23.36 -0.90
N TYR A 165 9.65 22.94 -1.49
CA TYR A 165 8.54 22.35 -0.76
C TYR A 165 8.93 20.99 -0.17
N TYR A 166 9.48 20.08 -0.98
CA TYR A 166 9.87 18.75 -0.51
C TYR A 166 11.08 18.80 0.44
N ARG A 167 12.05 19.68 0.18
CA ARG A 167 13.19 19.89 1.08
C ARG A 167 12.73 20.23 2.48
N LYS A 168 11.80 21.18 2.62
CA LYS A 168 11.25 21.58 3.93
C LYS A 168 10.54 20.43 4.65
N GLN A 169 9.87 19.55 3.92
CA GLN A 169 9.06 18.47 4.51
C GLN A 169 9.90 17.24 4.90
N TYR A 170 10.90 16.90 4.08
CA TYR A 170 11.55 15.58 4.09
C TYR A 170 13.07 15.62 4.32
N MET A 171 13.70 16.79 4.28
CA MET A 171 15.13 16.94 4.55
C MET A 171 15.30 17.70 5.86
N TRP A 172 15.19 17.00 6.99
CA TRP A 172 15.43 17.60 8.31
C TRP A 172 16.92 17.76 8.58
N VAL A 173 17.73 16.93 7.93
CA VAL A 173 19.16 17.12 7.68
C VAL A 173 19.38 16.99 6.18
N ASP A 174 20.28 17.79 5.60
CA ASP A 174 20.64 17.68 4.18
C ASP A 174 21.97 16.97 3.93
N LEU A 175 22.20 16.55 2.69
CA LEU A 175 23.39 15.77 2.31
C LEU A 175 24.69 16.56 2.51
N GLU A 176 24.68 17.88 2.30
CA GLU A 176 25.83 18.75 2.59
C GLU A 176 26.18 18.73 4.08
N THR A 177 25.17 18.85 4.96
CA THR A 177 25.37 18.74 6.40
C THR A 177 25.98 17.39 6.80
N LEU A 178 25.57 16.29 6.14
CA LEU A 178 26.16 14.98 6.40
C LEU A 178 27.60 14.88 5.91
N LYS A 179 27.92 15.44 4.74
CA LYS A 179 29.29 15.50 4.21
C LYS A 179 30.23 16.23 5.16
N ASP A 180 29.82 17.41 5.63
CA ASP A 180 30.58 18.19 6.61
C ASP A 180 30.75 17.43 7.93
N ARG A 181 29.67 16.84 8.45
CA ARG A 181 29.66 16.07 9.70
C ARG A 181 30.60 14.87 9.67
N TYR A 182 30.73 14.21 8.53
CA TYR A 182 31.55 13.02 8.39
C TYR A 182 32.88 13.27 7.65
N GLY A 183 33.18 14.52 7.31
CA GLY A 183 34.44 14.91 6.67
C GLY A 183 34.66 14.23 5.32
N THR A 184 33.59 14.03 4.54
CA THR A 184 33.64 13.37 3.23
C THR A 184 33.16 14.31 2.14
N GLY A 185 33.75 14.21 0.94
CA GLY A 185 33.31 14.95 -0.26
C GLY A 185 32.24 14.23 -1.08
N ASP A 186 31.80 13.04 -0.64
CA ASP A 186 30.93 12.13 -1.38
C ASP A 186 29.61 11.89 -0.62
N ASP A 187 28.48 12.17 -1.27
CA ASP A 187 27.14 12.07 -0.66
C ASP A 187 26.81 10.62 -0.25
N ARG A 188 27.29 9.64 -1.02
CA ARG A 188 27.06 8.22 -0.74
C ARG A 188 27.77 7.78 0.52
N GLU A 189 29.05 8.14 0.65
CA GLU A 189 29.81 7.88 1.87
C GLU A 189 29.22 8.63 3.06
N ALA A 190 28.76 9.88 2.88
CA ALA A 190 28.11 10.64 3.94
C ALA A 190 26.85 9.93 4.46
N LEU A 191 25.98 9.48 3.54
CA LEU A 191 24.76 8.75 3.88
C LEU A 191 25.07 7.39 4.52
N ARG A 192 26.06 6.65 3.99
CA ARG A 192 26.50 5.37 4.57
C ARG A 192 26.97 5.54 6.02
N GLN A 193 27.85 6.50 6.27
CA GLN A 193 28.33 6.81 7.62
C GLN A 193 27.21 7.26 8.55
N HIS A 194 26.24 8.00 8.01
CA HIS A 194 25.05 8.39 8.76
C HIS A 194 24.26 7.17 9.24
N LEU A 195 23.88 6.28 8.31
CA LEU A 195 23.12 5.06 8.61
C LEU A 195 23.86 4.13 9.57
N LEU A 196 25.18 3.96 9.41
CA LEU A 196 26.00 3.16 10.33
C LEU A 196 25.97 3.70 11.76
N LYS A 197 26.08 5.02 11.92
CA LYS A 197 26.13 5.66 13.24
C LYS A 197 24.77 5.71 13.91
N THR A 198 23.69 5.84 13.15
CA THR A 198 22.35 5.96 13.72
C THR A 198 21.60 4.63 13.85
N GLY A 199 21.98 3.58 13.10
CA GLY A 199 21.34 2.26 13.18
C GLY A 199 21.41 1.60 14.57
N ALA A 200 22.55 1.75 15.28
CA ALA A 200 22.70 1.27 16.65
C ALA A 200 21.80 2.03 17.63
N VAL A 201 21.72 3.36 17.48
CA VAL A 201 20.89 4.25 18.30
C VAL A 201 19.40 3.89 18.17
N HIS A 202 18.95 3.47 16.98
CA HIS A 202 17.57 3.03 16.78
C HIS A 202 17.23 1.72 17.45
N THR A 203 18.11 0.74 17.35
CA THR A 203 17.89 -0.56 17.97
C THR A 203 17.78 -0.42 19.48
N ASP A 204 18.68 0.36 20.09
CA ASP A 204 18.65 0.62 21.52
C ASP A 204 17.49 1.54 21.91
N GLY A 205 17.19 2.58 21.13
CA GLY A 205 16.06 3.48 21.37
C GLY A 205 14.69 2.81 21.22
N ALA A 206 14.55 1.81 20.35
CA ALA A 206 13.33 0.99 20.26
C ALA A 206 13.18 0.09 21.48
N ARG A 207 14.28 -0.50 21.96
CA ARG A 207 14.30 -1.30 23.20
C ARG A 207 13.97 -0.45 24.42
N GLU A 208 14.56 0.72 24.56
CA GLU A 208 14.31 1.65 25.68
C GLU A 208 12.89 2.19 25.71
N ARG A 209 12.29 2.46 24.53
CA ARG A 209 10.89 2.89 24.41
C ARG A 209 9.90 1.73 24.42
N SER A 210 10.37 0.49 24.55
CA SER A 210 9.49 -0.66 24.68
C SER A 210 8.79 -0.65 26.04
N LEU A 211 7.52 -1.02 26.04
CA LEU A 211 6.73 -1.17 27.26
C LEU A 211 6.50 -2.65 27.53
N ASP A 212 6.40 -3.00 28.81
CA ASP A 212 5.86 -4.29 29.19
C ASP A 212 4.40 -4.44 28.74
N ARG A 213 3.84 -5.63 28.94
CA ARG A 213 2.47 -5.93 28.50
C ARG A 213 1.43 -4.98 29.11
N ALA A 214 1.54 -4.70 30.40
CA ALA A 214 0.57 -3.86 31.11
C ALA A 214 0.65 -2.40 30.63
N GLY A 215 1.85 -1.86 30.51
CA GLY A 215 2.10 -0.51 30.00
C GLY A 215 1.64 -0.35 28.54
N MET A 216 1.92 -1.34 27.69
CA MET A 216 1.45 -1.31 26.30
C MET A 216 -0.07 -1.43 26.21
N GLN A 217 -0.68 -2.27 27.04
CA GLN A 217 -2.14 -2.39 27.10
C GLN A 217 -2.79 -1.04 27.46
N ALA A 218 -2.31 -0.37 28.51
CA ALA A 218 -2.82 0.95 28.88
C ALA A 218 -2.63 1.98 27.76
N LYS A 219 -1.46 2.01 27.11
CA LYS A 219 -1.16 2.91 25.99
C LYS A 219 -2.10 2.70 24.79
N LEU A 220 -2.32 1.45 24.40
CA LEU A 220 -3.21 1.12 23.28
C LEU A 220 -4.68 1.30 23.62
N GLU A 221 -5.10 1.02 24.86
CA GLU A 221 -6.48 1.22 25.31
C GLU A 221 -6.89 2.68 25.21
N GLU A 222 -6.03 3.60 25.65
CA GLU A 222 -6.28 5.03 25.50
C GLU A 222 -6.36 5.44 24.02
N ALA A 223 -5.45 4.97 23.17
CA ALA A 223 -5.42 5.33 21.76
C ALA A 223 -6.64 4.80 21.00
N ILE A 224 -7.00 3.53 21.22
CA ILE A 224 -8.16 2.92 20.57
C ILE A 224 -9.45 3.55 21.10
N ARG A 225 -9.56 3.88 22.39
CA ARG A 225 -10.73 4.59 22.90
C ARG A 225 -10.95 5.92 22.18
N ARG A 226 -9.89 6.70 21.96
CA ARG A 226 -9.96 7.95 21.16
C ARG A 226 -10.38 7.71 19.73
N TYR A 227 -9.87 6.65 19.09
CA TYR A 227 -10.31 6.24 17.75
C TYR A 227 -11.83 6.00 17.73
N GLU A 228 -12.33 5.21 18.68
CA GLU A 228 -13.73 4.81 18.71
C GLU A 228 -14.67 5.99 19.00
N GLU A 229 -14.24 6.90 19.88
CA GLU A 229 -14.93 8.16 20.17
C GLU A 229 -14.97 9.07 18.93
N TYR A 230 -13.83 9.32 18.29
CA TYR A 230 -13.72 10.25 17.17
C TYR A 230 -14.41 9.74 15.91
N PHE A 231 -14.21 8.46 15.56
CA PHE A 231 -14.77 7.88 14.34
C PHE A 231 -16.16 7.24 14.54
N SER A 232 -16.65 7.17 15.78
CA SER A 232 -17.94 6.53 16.13
C SER A 232 -18.05 5.10 15.59
N LYS A 233 -16.95 4.35 15.64
CA LYS A 233 -16.82 2.99 15.09
C LYS A 233 -16.01 2.12 16.01
N ARG A 234 -16.39 0.84 16.16
CA ARG A 234 -15.63 -0.14 16.91
C ARG A 234 -14.31 -0.48 16.22
N TYR A 235 -13.25 -0.66 17.00
CA TYR A 235 -11.96 -1.12 16.48
C TYR A 235 -11.94 -2.64 16.35
N ASP A 236 -12.35 -3.15 15.19
CA ASP A 236 -12.19 -4.56 14.83
C ASP A 236 -10.78 -4.78 14.23
N PRO A 237 -9.82 -5.36 14.97
CA PRO A 237 -8.44 -5.43 14.53
C PRO A 237 -8.23 -6.42 13.39
N VAL A 238 -7.41 -5.99 12.45
CA VAL A 238 -6.82 -6.79 11.39
C VAL A 238 -5.32 -6.80 11.58
N PHE A 239 -4.75 -7.99 11.62
CA PHE A 239 -3.32 -8.23 11.62
C PHE A 239 -2.82 -8.40 10.21
N CYS A 240 -1.92 -7.49 9.80
CA CYS A 240 -1.17 -7.60 8.58
C CYS A 240 0.27 -7.99 8.94
N GLU A 241 0.81 -9.00 8.25
CA GLU A 241 2.24 -9.22 8.23
C GLU A 241 2.92 -7.92 7.80
N HIS A 242 3.90 -7.48 8.59
CA HIS A 242 4.69 -6.33 8.17
C HIS A 242 5.56 -6.76 7.00
N ILE A 243 5.22 -6.24 5.83
CA ILE A 243 6.05 -6.33 4.63
C ILE A 243 6.98 -5.12 4.57
N ASP A 244 8.21 -5.40 4.19
CA ASP A 244 9.17 -4.39 3.85
C ASP A 244 8.96 -3.95 2.40
N PHE A 245 8.46 -2.73 2.25
CA PHE A 245 8.40 -2.09 0.95
C PHE A 245 9.70 -1.33 0.62
N GLY A 246 10.59 -1.08 1.58
CA GLY A 246 11.71 -0.16 1.39
C GLY A 246 11.23 1.26 1.06
N ALA A 247 11.90 1.94 0.13
CA ALA A 247 11.61 3.34 -0.15
C ALA A 247 10.35 3.59 -1.01
N TRP A 248 9.81 2.57 -1.69
CA TRP A 248 8.71 2.72 -2.63
C TRP A 248 7.91 1.42 -2.79
N GLY A 249 6.64 1.53 -3.18
CA GLY A 249 5.81 0.38 -3.58
C GLY A 249 5.67 0.30 -5.10
N LEU A 250 5.67 -0.90 -5.66
CA LEU A 250 5.39 -1.11 -7.09
C LEU A 250 3.89 -1.23 -7.32
N ARG A 251 3.31 -0.32 -8.10
CA ARG A 251 1.91 -0.41 -8.53
C ARG A 251 1.83 -0.94 -9.94
N VAL A 252 1.08 -2.03 -10.12
CA VAL A 252 0.94 -2.70 -11.40
C VAL A 252 -0.50 -2.84 -11.80
N HIS A 253 -0.82 -2.45 -13.03
CA HIS A 253 -2.13 -2.60 -13.64
C HIS A 253 -2.09 -3.74 -14.63
N TYR A 254 -2.87 -4.77 -14.35
CA TYR A 254 -3.09 -5.87 -15.27
C TYR A 254 -4.49 -5.74 -15.88
N ARG A 255 -4.56 -5.96 -17.19
CA ARG A 255 -5.81 -6.24 -17.90
C ARG A 255 -5.91 -7.71 -18.16
N LEU A 256 -7.03 -8.26 -17.75
CA LEU A 256 -7.37 -9.64 -17.91
C LEU A 256 -8.28 -9.73 -19.12
N THR A 257 -7.88 -10.46 -20.15
CA THR A 257 -8.66 -10.60 -21.39
C THR A 257 -9.03 -12.06 -21.61
N SER A 258 -9.94 -12.31 -22.54
CA SER A 258 -10.18 -13.67 -23.06
C SER A 258 -8.93 -14.37 -23.61
N ARG A 259 -7.85 -13.63 -23.91
CA ARG A 259 -6.56 -14.16 -24.41
C ARG A 259 -5.51 -14.31 -23.30
N GLY A 260 -5.86 -14.03 -22.05
CA GLY A 260 -4.94 -14.05 -20.91
C GLY A 260 -4.64 -12.66 -20.35
N ILE A 261 -3.61 -12.60 -19.51
CA ILE A 261 -3.22 -11.43 -18.73
C ILE A 261 -2.28 -10.55 -19.53
N GLN A 262 -2.55 -9.25 -19.51
CA GLN A 262 -1.73 -8.23 -20.15
C GLN A 262 -1.31 -7.21 -19.10
N LEU A 263 -0.03 -6.91 -19.06
CA LEU A 263 0.49 -5.77 -18.32
C LEU A 263 0.14 -4.49 -19.09
N GLU A 264 -0.57 -3.56 -18.45
CA GLU A 264 -0.95 -2.29 -19.09
C GLU A 264 -0.11 -1.11 -18.60
N CYS A 265 0.12 -1.03 -17.29
CA CYS A 265 0.81 0.11 -16.69
C CYS A 265 1.57 -0.32 -15.44
N ILE A 266 2.73 0.29 -15.23
CA ILE A 266 3.52 0.20 -14.00
C ILE A 266 3.97 1.58 -13.57
N TYR A 267 3.96 1.83 -12.27
CA TYR A 267 4.59 3.01 -11.69
C TYR A 267 4.99 2.74 -10.24
N ALA A 268 5.92 3.54 -9.73
CA ALA A 268 6.34 3.49 -8.35
C ALA A 268 5.55 4.50 -7.52
N ARG A 269 5.22 4.08 -6.30
CA ARG A 269 4.73 4.94 -5.23
C ARG A 269 5.85 5.20 -4.24
N ILE A 270 6.49 6.36 -4.28
CA ILE A 270 7.53 6.73 -3.31
C ILE A 270 6.86 7.00 -1.95
N PHE A 271 7.28 6.35 -0.88
CA PHE A 271 6.73 6.65 0.45
C PHE A 271 7.26 7.97 1.01
N GLN A 272 6.55 8.53 1.98
CA GLN A 272 6.98 9.72 2.70
C GLN A 272 8.18 9.36 3.59
N LEU A 273 9.37 9.40 2.99
CA LEU A 273 10.65 9.23 3.66
C LEU A 273 11.23 10.59 4.02
N ALA A 274 11.85 10.68 5.18
CA ALA A 274 12.65 11.82 5.59
C ALA A 274 14.08 11.39 5.93
N LEU A 275 15.03 12.26 5.61
CA LEU A 275 16.38 12.23 6.15
C LEU A 275 16.39 13.06 7.44
N THR A 276 16.55 12.39 8.57
CA THR A 276 16.48 12.96 9.92
C THR A 276 17.85 12.89 10.60
N GLU A 277 17.98 13.53 11.76
CA GLU A 277 19.19 13.41 12.60
C GLU A 277 19.48 11.97 13.04
N GLU A 278 18.44 11.14 13.05
CA GLU A 278 18.53 9.73 13.42
C GLU A 278 18.65 8.83 12.18
N GLY A 279 18.80 9.34 10.96
CA GLY A 279 18.91 8.51 9.75
C GLY A 279 17.68 8.61 8.84
N VAL A 280 17.36 7.53 8.13
CA VAL A 280 16.23 7.51 7.19
C VAL A 280 14.99 6.94 7.87
N SER A 281 13.88 7.66 7.77
CA SER A 281 12.64 7.28 8.45
C SER A 281 11.41 7.53 7.59
N TYR A 282 10.38 6.70 7.76
CA TYR A 282 9.03 6.99 7.28
C TYR A 282 8.39 8.08 8.13
N VAL A 283 8.00 9.19 7.51
CA VAL A 283 7.17 10.26 8.09
C VAL A 283 5.75 10.12 7.57
N GLY A 284 5.03 9.20 8.21
CA GLY A 284 3.62 8.92 7.94
C GLY A 284 3.33 7.56 7.34
N SER A 285 2.04 7.23 7.26
CA SER A 285 1.59 5.91 6.83
C SER A 285 1.10 6.00 5.38
N ASP A 286 1.91 5.40 4.49
CA ASP A 286 1.56 4.95 3.14
C ASP A 286 0.42 5.70 2.43
N ASN A 287 0.57 7.02 2.27
CA ASN A 287 -0.41 7.84 1.58
C ASN A 287 0.24 8.74 0.54
N ILE A 288 -0.48 8.94 -0.57
CA ILE A 288 -0.09 9.86 -1.66
C ILE A 288 -0.28 11.30 -1.22
N SER A 289 -1.23 11.55 -0.30
CA SER A 289 -1.31 12.84 0.37
C SER A 289 -0.29 12.95 1.49
N ASN A 290 0.36 14.10 1.53
CA ASN A 290 1.26 14.49 2.61
C ASN A 290 0.54 14.39 3.96
N LYS A 291 1.13 13.72 4.94
CA LYS A 291 0.48 13.50 6.25
C LYS A 291 0.28 14.81 7.04
N HIS A 292 1.14 15.80 6.85
CA HIS A 292 1.05 17.10 7.52
C HIS A 292 0.06 18.05 6.85
N THR A 293 0.06 18.13 5.52
CA THR A 293 -0.70 19.14 4.79
C THR A 293 -1.98 18.61 4.16
N GLY A 294 -2.13 17.29 4.02
CA GLY A 294 -3.22 16.65 3.27
C GLY A 294 -3.12 16.82 1.75
N VAL A 295 -2.10 17.53 1.24
CA VAL A 295 -1.92 17.82 -0.19
C VAL A 295 -1.46 16.57 -0.93
N LEU A 296 -2.06 16.29 -2.10
CA LEU A 296 -1.60 15.25 -3.01
C LEU A 296 -0.27 15.66 -3.64
N GLU A 297 0.76 14.83 -3.46
CA GLU A 297 2.11 15.13 -3.95
C GLU A 297 2.42 14.34 -5.22
N ALA A 298 2.59 15.03 -6.35
CA ALA A 298 2.86 14.39 -7.63
C ALA A 298 4.15 13.56 -7.64
N VAL A 299 5.18 13.97 -6.87
CA VAL A 299 6.46 13.22 -6.76
C VAL A 299 6.25 11.78 -6.25
N ARG A 300 5.14 11.53 -5.55
CA ARG A 300 4.80 10.21 -5.02
C ARG A 300 4.44 9.22 -6.11
N LEU A 301 4.01 9.68 -7.28
CA LEU A 301 3.66 8.82 -8.42
C LEU A 301 4.70 9.05 -9.52
N THR A 302 5.62 8.10 -9.69
CA THR A 302 6.75 8.27 -10.62
C THR A 302 6.91 7.06 -11.55
N PRO A 303 7.36 7.26 -12.80
CA PRO A 303 7.74 6.15 -13.66
C PRO A 303 8.86 5.31 -13.02
N ILE A 304 8.87 4.01 -13.31
CA ILE A 304 9.95 3.11 -12.87
C ILE A 304 11.29 3.61 -13.42
N LYS A 305 12.30 3.67 -12.55
CA LYS A 305 13.67 4.10 -12.88
C LYS A 305 14.65 2.94 -12.77
N GLU A 306 15.78 3.04 -13.46
CA GLU A 306 16.83 2.02 -13.42
C GLU A 306 17.33 1.77 -11.99
N VAL A 307 17.47 2.82 -11.18
CA VAL A 307 17.88 2.70 -9.77
C VAL A 307 16.93 1.80 -8.97
N MET A 308 15.62 1.90 -9.21
CA MET A 308 14.60 1.03 -8.60
C MET A 308 14.68 -0.42 -9.08
N VAL A 309 14.96 -0.61 -10.38
CA VAL A 309 15.16 -1.95 -10.95
C VAL A 309 16.39 -2.61 -10.33
N ASN A 310 17.45 -1.84 -10.09
CA ASN A 310 18.67 -2.35 -9.45
C ASN A 310 18.46 -2.74 -7.99
N THR A 311 17.64 -2.00 -7.22
CA THR A 311 17.38 -2.33 -5.82
C THR A 311 16.56 -3.60 -5.62
N VAL A 312 15.78 -4.03 -6.62
CA VAL A 312 15.10 -5.33 -6.59
C VAL A 312 15.96 -6.49 -7.08
N GLY A 313 17.22 -6.25 -7.47
CA GLY A 313 18.12 -7.26 -8.00
C GLY A 313 18.26 -7.27 -9.53
N GLY A 314 17.83 -6.21 -10.21
CA GLY A 314 17.98 -6.02 -11.65
C GLY A 314 16.76 -6.48 -12.47
N HIS A 315 16.90 -6.39 -13.79
CA HIS A 315 15.81 -6.62 -14.76
C HIS A 315 15.11 -7.96 -14.63
N ALA A 316 15.86 -9.05 -14.40
CA ALA A 316 15.28 -10.40 -14.28
C ALA A 316 14.40 -10.52 -13.03
N ALA A 317 14.88 -10.05 -11.88
CA ALA A 317 14.13 -10.05 -10.63
C ALA A 317 12.90 -9.14 -10.74
N PHE A 318 13.04 -7.95 -11.35
CA PHE A 318 11.92 -7.06 -11.61
C PHE A 318 10.84 -7.69 -12.49
N LEU A 319 11.23 -8.40 -13.55
CA LEU A 319 10.28 -9.13 -14.40
C LEU A 319 9.55 -10.23 -13.63
N ASP A 320 10.25 -10.93 -12.73
CA ASP A 320 9.62 -11.96 -11.89
C ASP A 320 8.64 -11.38 -10.88
N LEU A 321 8.88 -10.17 -10.34
CA LEU A 321 7.89 -9.43 -9.55
C LEU A 321 6.62 -9.17 -10.36
N LEU A 322 6.74 -8.73 -11.62
CA LEU A 322 5.59 -8.52 -12.51
C LEU A 322 4.85 -9.82 -12.82
N LYS A 323 5.57 -10.93 -13.01
CA LYS A 323 4.92 -12.25 -13.20
C LYS A 323 4.12 -12.66 -11.98
N ARG A 324 4.66 -12.46 -10.77
CA ARG A 324 3.95 -12.75 -9.50
C ARG A 324 2.63 -11.98 -9.39
N GLY A 325 2.65 -10.68 -9.70
CA GLY A 325 1.40 -9.90 -9.76
C GLY A 325 0.43 -10.44 -10.80
N GLY A 326 0.91 -10.81 -11.99
CA GLY A 326 0.09 -11.46 -13.02
C GLY A 326 -0.54 -12.78 -12.54
N LEU A 327 0.21 -13.62 -11.82
CA LEU A 327 -0.31 -14.88 -11.26
C LEU A 327 -1.42 -14.64 -10.23
N ALA A 328 -1.26 -13.66 -9.35
CA ALA A 328 -2.30 -13.29 -8.40
C ALA A 328 -3.55 -12.76 -9.12
N ALA A 329 -3.39 -11.92 -10.14
CA ALA A 329 -4.50 -11.48 -10.98
C ALA A 329 -5.23 -12.65 -11.67
N LEU A 330 -4.50 -13.68 -12.11
CA LEU A 330 -5.08 -14.88 -12.71
C LEU A 330 -5.90 -15.70 -11.71
N ALA A 331 -5.33 -15.91 -10.52
CA ALA A 331 -5.97 -16.67 -9.46
C ALA A 331 -7.28 -16.00 -9.02
N LEU A 332 -7.27 -14.67 -8.90
CA LEU A 332 -8.44 -13.85 -8.59
C LEU A 332 -9.62 -14.02 -9.57
N ILE A 333 -9.35 -14.21 -10.87
CA ILE A 333 -10.41 -14.53 -11.85
C ILE A 333 -10.87 -15.97 -11.72
N SER A 334 -9.92 -16.87 -11.47
CA SER A 334 -10.15 -18.30 -11.45
C SER A 334 -11.10 -18.71 -10.32
N THR A 335 -11.37 -17.82 -9.36
CA THR A 335 -12.39 -18.00 -8.32
C THR A 335 -13.78 -17.47 -8.71
N GLN A 336 -13.93 -16.69 -9.79
CA GLN A 336 -15.23 -16.14 -10.23
C GLN A 336 -16.11 -17.17 -10.93
N GLN A 337 -17.42 -16.95 -11.08
CA GLN A 337 -18.27 -17.87 -11.86
C GLN A 337 -17.92 -17.83 -13.36
N PRO A 338 -17.98 -18.95 -14.11
CA PRO A 338 -17.60 -19.01 -15.53
C PRO A 338 -18.27 -17.95 -16.42
N ASP A 339 -19.53 -17.63 -16.17
CA ASP A 339 -20.27 -16.62 -16.94
C ASP A 339 -19.79 -15.19 -16.65
N LEU A 340 -19.36 -14.92 -15.41
CA LEU A 340 -18.69 -13.68 -15.04
C LEU A 340 -17.28 -13.61 -15.61
N ARG A 341 -16.50 -14.71 -15.57
CA ARG A 341 -15.15 -14.80 -16.20
C ARG A 341 -15.21 -14.46 -17.69
N ARG A 342 -16.28 -14.88 -18.35
CA ARG A 342 -16.50 -14.64 -19.78
C ARG A 342 -16.80 -13.17 -20.05
N ARG A 343 -17.39 -12.38 -19.13
CA ARG A 343 -18.00 -11.07 -19.43
C ARG A 343 -17.05 -9.85 -19.45
N ILE A 344 -15.73 -9.99 -19.53
CA ILE A 344 -14.84 -8.87 -19.14
C ILE A 344 -13.56 -8.73 -19.99
N PRO A 345 -13.05 -7.49 -20.10
CA PRO A 345 -11.70 -7.19 -19.65
C PRO A 345 -11.70 -6.67 -18.20
N VAL A 346 -11.26 -7.49 -17.23
CA VAL A 346 -11.10 -7.02 -15.83
C VAL A 346 -9.80 -6.26 -15.76
N ARG A 347 -9.80 -5.05 -15.21
CA ARG A 347 -8.57 -4.42 -14.74
C ARG A 347 -8.40 -4.74 -13.26
N CYS A 348 -7.19 -5.04 -12.85
CA CYS A 348 -6.84 -5.09 -11.44
C CYS A 348 -5.54 -4.33 -11.23
N GLN A 349 -5.51 -3.53 -10.18
CA GLN A 349 -4.26 -2.94 -9.69
C GLN A 349 -3.78 -3.80 -8.51
N ILE A 350 -2.48 -4.07 -8.50
CA ILE A 350 -1.82 -4.83 -7.45
C ILE A 350 -0.67 -3.99 -6.92
N ASP A 351 -0.65 -3.80 -5.58
CA ASP A 351 0.45 -3.14 -4.90
C ASP A 351 1.44 -4.22 -4.42
N ILE A 352 2.61 -4.26 -5.04
CA ILE A 352 3.68 -5.23 -4.79
C ILE A 352 4.76 -4.55 -3.96
N ALA A 353 5.15 -5.18 -2.85
CA ALA A 353 6.32 -4.79 -2.08
C ALA A 353 7.59 -5.18 -2.85
N PRO A 354 8.45 -4.23 -3.28
CA PRO A 354 9.58 -4.57 -4.13
C PRO A 354 10.65 -5.43 -3.43
N ILE A 355 10.76 -5.36 -2.09
CA ILE A 355 11.79 -6.08 -1.33
C ILE A 355 11.32 -7.52 -1.08
N ASP A 356 10.15 -7.65 -0.46
CA ASP A 356 9.59 -8.97 -0.11
C ASP A 356 8.98 -9.70 -1.31
N GLY A 357 8.68 -8.98 -2.39
CA GLY A 357 7.95 -9.49 -3.56
C GLY A 357 6.51 -9.92 -3.27
N LYS A 358 6.01 -9.63 -2.06
CA LYS A 358 4.66 -9.94 -1.60
C LYS A 358 3.68 -8.87 -2.04
N ILE A 359 2.45 -9.29 -2.29
CA ILE A 359 1.34 -8.38 -2.53
C ILE A 359 0.91 -7.83 -1.18
N GLY A 360 1.17 -6.54 -1.02
CA GLY A 360 1.01 -5.86 0.26
C GLY A 360 -0.40 -5.36 0.49
N GLU A 361 -1.05 -4.92 -0.58
CA GLU A 361 -2.48 -4.69 -0.66
C GLU A 361 -2.96 -4.93 -2.10
N GLY A 362 -4.00 -5.75 -2.28
CA GLY A 362 -4.76 -5.83 -3.53
C GLY A 362 -5.85 -4.77 -3.51
N ASN A 363 -5.75 -3.76 -4.37
CA ASN A 363 -6.79 -2.76 -4.57
C ASN A 363 -7.20 -2.79 -6.04
N ALA A 364 -8.35 -3.36 -6.42
CA ALA A 364 -8.92 -3.02 -7.73
C ALA A 364 -9.63 -1.67 -7.72
N ASP A 365 -8.98 -0.65 -7.16
CA ASP A 365 -9.41 0.72 -7.36
C ASP A 365 -8.90 1.19 -8.74
N THR A 366 -9.57 0.68 -9.79
CA THR A 366 -9.14 0.78 -11.19
C THR A 366 -9.34 2.13 -11.84
N ALA A 367 -9.60 3.21 -11.10
CA ALA A 367 -9.79 4.54 -11.69
C ALA A 367 -9.23 5.69 -10.86
N ARG A 368 -9.16 5.57 -9.53
CA ARG A 368 -8.77 6.70 -8.66
C ARG A 368 -7.30 7.10 -8.83
N GLY A 369 -6.39 6.15 -9.05
CA GLY A 369 -4.95 6.43 -9.23
C GLY A 369 -4.59 6.99 -10.62
N GLN A 370 -5.23 6.49 -11.67
CA GLN A 370 -4.89 6.87 -13.05
C GLN A 370 -5.50 8.23 -13.44
N ALA A 371 -6.70 8.56 -12.95
CA ALA A 371 -7.36 9.85 -13.20
C ALA A 371 -6.70 11.02 -12.46
N LEU A 372 -6.13 10.79 -11.26
CA LEU A 372 -5.41 11.81 -10.50
C LEU A 372 -3.97 12.04 -11.00
N GLY A 373 -3.36 11.04 -11.64
CA GLY A 373 -1.94 11.06 -12.02
C GLY A 373 -1.63 11.39 -13.49
N THR A 374 -2.61 11.46 -14.39
CA THR A 374 -2.36 11.68 -15.83
C THR A 374 -2.98 12.96 -16.34
N ARG A 375 -2.22 13.68 -17.19
CA ARG A 375 -2.72 14.85 -17.93
C ARG A 375 -4.05 14.49 -18.61
N TRP A 376 -5.08 15.29 -18.38
CA TRP A 376 -6.45 15.09 -18.86
C TRP A 376 -6.57 14.80 -20.38
N SER A 377 -5.63 15.30 -21.19
CA SER A 377 -5.55 15.03 -22.64
C SER A 377 -5.04 13.62 -22.99
N SER A 378 -4.13 13.06 -22.18
CA SER A 378 -3.72 11.65 -22.26
C SER A 378 -4.79 10.74 -21.68
N PHE A 379 -5.47 11.17 -20.61
CA PHE A 379 -6.61 10.45 -20.04
C PHE A 379 -7.76 10.29 -21.05
N THR A 380 -8.08 11.32 -21.85
CA THR A 380 -9.07 11.21 -22.93
C THR A 380 -8.62 10.32 -24.09
N ALA A 381 -7.31 10.22 -24.35
CA ALA A 381 -6.76 9.29 -25.35
C ALA A 381 -6.76 7.83 -24.85
N ASP A 382 -6.38 7.60 -23.59
CA ASP A 382 -6.38 6.28 -22.94
C ASP A 382 -7.80 5.80 -22.63
N MET A 383 -8.71 6.69 -22.22
CA MET A 383 -10.15 6.39 -22.11
C MET A 383 -10.75 6.09 -23.48
N ARG A 384 -10.32 6.77 -24.55
CA ARG A 384 -10.76 6.44 -25.92
C ARG A 384 -10.21 5.08 -26.35
N ALA A 385 -8.94 4.77 -26.10
CA ALA A 385 -8.36 3.46 -26.41
C ALA A 385 -9.01 2.35 -25.57
N TRP A 386 -9.26 2.61 -24.29
CA TRP A 386 -10.01 1.75 -23.37
C TRP A 386 -11.45 1.53 -23.83
N PHE A 387 -12.17 2.60 -24.16
CA PHE A 387 -13.53 2.55 -24.68
C PHE A 387 -13.57 1.81 -26.02
N GLN A 388 -12.56 1.98 -26.88
CA GLN A 388 -12.41 1.25 -28.14
C GLN A 388 -12.10 -0.23 -27.94
N ASP A 389 -11.27 -0.61 -26.96
CA ASP A 389 -10.97 -2.00 -26.64
C ASP A 389 -12.17 -2.70 -25.97
N CYS A 390 -12.88 -2.00 -25.08
CA CYS A 390 -14.18 -2.43 -24.55
C CYS A 390 -15.19 -2.59 -25.68
N LEU A 391 -15.35 -1.58 -26.55
CA LEU A 391 -16.24 -1.64 -27.71
C LEU A 391 -15.91 -2.81 -28.63
N ARG A 392 -14.64 -3.03 -29.01
CA ARG A 392 -14.22 -4.16 -29.85
C ARG A 392 -14.57 -5.50 -29.19
N HIS A 393 -14.34 -5.65 -27.89
CA HIS A 393 -14.62 -6.90 -27.17
C HIS A 393 -16.12 -7.18 -27.02
N TYR A 394 -16.91 -6.17 -26.64
CA TYR A 394 -18.36 -6.31 -26.42
C TYR A 394 -19.18 -6.27 -27.71
N SER A 395 -18.65 -5.72 -28.81
CA SER A 395 -19.27 -5.80 -30.15
C SER A 395 -19.11 -7.17 -30.81
N LEU A 396 -17.99 -7.87 -30.57
CA LEU A 396 -17.76 -9.24 -31.06
C LEU A 396 -18.74 -10.28 -30.48
N ARG A 397 -19.41 -9.98 -29.35
CA ARG A 397 -20.40 -10.87 -28.74
C ARG A 397 -21.82 -10.73 -29.26
N LYS A 398 -22.14 -9.66 -30.00
CA LYS A 398 -23.46 -9.48 -30.62
C LYS A 398 -23.53 -10.00 -32.05
N SER A 399 -22.41 -10.43 -32.63
CA SER A 399 -22.33 -11.04 -33.97
C SER A 399 -22.33 -12.57 -33.97
N GLY A 400 -22.47 -13.21 -32.80
CA GLY A 400 -22.71 -14.65 -32.66
C GLY A 400 -24.16 -14.91 -32.33
N GLY A 401 -25.03 -14.81 -33.34
CA GLY A 401 -26.31 -15.52 -33.39
C GLY A 401 -26.13 -16.78 -34.22
#